data_AF-A0A1J5QI50-F1
#
_entry.id   AF-A0A1J5QI50-F1
#
_cell.length_a   1.000
_cell.length_b   1.000
_cell.length_c   1.000
_cell.angle_alpha   90.00
_cell.angle_beta   90.00
_cell.angle_gamma   90.00
#
_symmetry.space_group_name_H-M   'P 1'
#
loop_
_entity.id
_entity.type
_entity.pdbx_description
1 polymer ?
#
loop_
_entity_poly.entity_id
_entity_poly.type
_entity_poly.pdbx_seq_one_letter_code
_entity_poly.pdbx_strand_id
1 'polypeptide(L)'
;MKKLQVTIMLDMEVPDAWTLFEHPDGLTVLDIGDGKFMDITYIPMTTSEAQSGATWSSAGQDEFISSVLDMIQGEETVMEMMSVQ
;
A
#
# COMPACT_ATOMS: atom_id res chain seq x y z
N MET A 1 -15.13 18.51 11.49
CA MET A 1 -14.32 17.38 10.98
C MET A 1 -15.24 16.18 10.72
N LYS A 2 -15.03 15.43 9.64
CA LYS A 2 -15.73 14.17 9.36
C LYS A 2 -14.74 13.02 9.51
N LYS A 3 -15.23 11.84 9.88
CA LYS A 3 -14.44 10.60 9.89
C LYS A 3 -14.62 9.89 8.56
N LEU A 4 -13.52 9.58 7.88
CA LEU A 4 -13.50 8.71 6.71
C LEU A 4 -12.85 7.40 7.14
N GLN A 5 -13.50 6.28 6.83
CA GLN A 5 -12.92 4.95 6.98
C GLN A 5 -12.81 4.33 5.60
N VAL A 6 -11.64 3.80 5.29
CA VAL A 6 -11.34 3.14 4.01
C VAL A 6 -10.90 1.72 4.33
N THR A 7 -11.41 0.75 3.58
CA THR A 7 -10.98 -0.64 3.65
C THR A 7 -10.42 -1.03 2.30
N ILE A 8 -9.20 -1.55 2.29
CA ILE A 8 -8.49 -2.01 1.11
C ILE A 8 -8.16 -3.48 1.34
N MET A 9 -8.48 -4.33 0.37
CA MET A 9 -8.16 -5.76 0.38
C MET A 9 -7.50 -6.08 -0.96
N LEU A 10 -6.35 -6.74 -0.92
CA LEU A 10 -5.60 -7.13 -2.10
C LEU A 10 -5.57 -8.66 -2.15
N ASP A 11 -6.15 -9.23 -3.19
CA ASP A 11 -5.96 -10.63 -3.57
C ASP A 11 -4.99 -10.65 -4.75
N MET A 12 -3.82 -11.24 -4.55
CA MET A 12 -2.73 -11.22 -5.54
C MET A 12 -2.20 -12.62 -5.81
N GLU A 13 -1.91 -12.90 -7.08
CA GLU A 13 -1.02 -13.99 -7.47
C GLU A 13 0.42 -13.47 -7.44
N VAL A 14 1.23 -14.00 -6.52
CA VAL A 14 2.64 -13.62 -6.35
C VAL A 14 3.56 -14.81 -6.65
N PRO A 15 4.84 -14.60 -6.99
CA PRO A 15 5.78 -15.68 -7.20
C PRO A 15 5.96 -16.58 -5.97
N ASP A 16 6.04 -17.90 -6.18
CA ASP A 16 6.24 -18.90 -5.11
C ASP A 16 7.51 -18.68 -4.26
N ALA A 17 8.50 -17.98 -4.83
CA ALA A 17 9.75 -17.68 -4.16
C ALA A 17 9.63 -16.57 -3.11
N TRP A 18 8.54 -15.80 -3.11
CA TRP A 18 8.33 -14.73 -2.15
C TRP A 18 7.84 -15.28 -0.82
N THR A 19 8.34 -14.73 0.27
CA THR A 19 7.98 -15.17 1.63
C THR A 19 7.71 -13.99 2.54
N LEU A 20 6.84 -14.17 3.54
CA LEU A 20 6.68 -13.18 4.60
C LEU A 20 7.92 -13.17 5.50
N PHE A 21 8.34 -11.97 5.86
CA PHE A 21 9.51 -11.72 6.70
C PHE A 21 9.16 -10.68 7.77
N GLU A 22 9.49 -11.00 9.02
CA GLU A 22 9.38 -10.07 10.14
C GLU A 22 10.60 -9.15 10.16
N HIS A 23 10.45 -7.92 9.66
CA HIS A 23 11.54 -6.96 9.59
C HIS A 23 11.94 -6.48 11.00
N PRO A 24 13.23 -6.23 11.29
CA PRO A 24 13.68 -5.71 12.58
C PRO A 24 13.02 -4.39 13.02
N ASP A 25 12.48 -3.63 12.07
CA ASP A 25 11.72 -2.39 12.34
C ASP A 25 10.28 -2.66 12.86
N GLY A 26 9.89 -3.92 13.03
CA GLY A 26 8.60 -4.33 13.58
C GLY A 26 7.46 -4.40 12.56
N LEU A 27 7.78 -4.54 11.28
CA LEU A 27 6.81 -4.65 10.18
C LEU A 27 6.92 -6.03 9.52
N THR A 28 5.79 -6.65 9.22
CA THR A 28 5.75 -7.81 8.31
C THR A 28 5.87 -7.31 6.87
N VAL A 29 6.91 -7.74 6.16
CA VAL A 29 7.19 -7.36 4.77
C VAL A 29 7.32 -8.62 3.90
N LEU A 30 7.30 -8.45 2.58
CA LEU A 30 7.64 -9.51 1.64
C LEU A 30 9.16 -9.52 1.37
N ASP A 31 9.82 -10.65 1.61
CA ASP A 31 11.13 -10.92 1.00
C ASP A 31 10.89 -11.30 -0.47
N ILE A 32 11.40 -10.46 -1.38
CA ILE A 32 11.24 -10.62 -2.82
C ILE A 32 12.51 -11.15 -3.50
N GLY A 33 13.49 -11.59 -2.72
CA GLY A 33 14.79 -12.06 -3.19
C GLY A 33 15.83 -10.95 -3.36
N ASP A 34 17.07 -11.35 -3.65
CA ASP A 34 18.22 -10.47 -3.89
C ASP A 34 18.50 -9.45 -2.77
N GLY A 35 18.16 -9.80 -1.52
CA GLY A 35 18.32 -8.94 -0.35
C GLY A 35 17.39 -7.72 -0.36
N LYS A 36 16.25 -7.81 -1.05
CA LYS A 36 15.23 -6.77 -1.09
C LYS A 36 13.98 -7.19 -0.33
N PHE A 37 13.41 -6.22 0.37
CA PHE A 37 12.15 -6.36 1.07
C PHE A 37 11.15 -5.36 0.50
N MET A 38 9.89 -5.77 0.41
CA MET A 38 8.79 -4.94 -0.08
C MET A 38 7.72 -4.83 1.00
N ASP A 39 7.43 -3.60 1.38
CA ASP A 39 6.24 -3.26 2.15
C ASP A 39 5.06 -3.02 1.21
N ILE A 40 3.84 -3.34 1.66
CA ILE A 40 2.60 -3.04 0.96
C ILE A 40 1.81 -2.07 1.84
N THR A 41 1.68 -0.84 1.36
CA THR A 41 1.00 0.25 2.06
C THR A 41 0.11 1.02 1.09
N TYR A 42 -0.77 1.85 1.64
CA TYR A 42 -1.62 2.74 0.88
C TYR A 42 -0.91 4.05 0.50
N ILE A 43 -1.03 4.46 -0.76
CA ILE A 43 -0.62 5.80 -1.22
C ILE A 43 -1.80 6.46 -1.97
N PRO A 44 -2.29 7.64 -1.54
CA PRO A 44 -3.34 8.36 -2.24
C PRO A 44 -2.92 8.76 -3.66
N MET A 45 -3.88 8.79 -4.58
CA MET A 45 -3.70 9.30 -5.93
C MET A 45 -4.70 10.41 -6.23
N THR A 46 -4.30 11.39 -7.04
CA THR A 46 -5.16 12.49 -7.46
C THR A 46 -5.19 12.62 -8.97
N THR A 47 -6.24 13.28 -9.46
CA THR A 47 -6.38 13.73 -10.85
C THR A 47 -7.18 15.03 -10.87
N SER A 48 -6.92 15.88 -11.87
CA SER A 48 -7.72 17.08 -12.16
C SER A 48 -8.69 16.86 -13.32
N GLU A 49 -8.76 15.63 -13.84
CA GLU A 49 -9.54 15.25 -15.01
C GLU A 49 -10.82 14.52 -14.58
N ALA A 50 -11.98 14.99 -15.05
CA ALA A 50 -13.29 14.41 -14.73
C ALA A 50 -13.80 13.43 -15.81
N GLN A 51 -12.92 12.98 -16.69
CA GLN A 51 -13.22 12.12 -17.82
C GLN A 51 -12.74 10.68 -17.64
N SER A 52 -13.29 9.76 -18.44
CA SER A 52 -12.76 8.41 -18.59
C SER A 52 -11.36 8.45 -19.21
N GLY A 53 -10.47 7.55 -18.78
CA GLY A 53 -9.08 7.52 -19.22
C GLY A 53 -8.19 8.61 -18.62
N ALA A 54 -8.65 9.28 -17.56
CA ALA A 54 -7.87 10.25 -16.82
C ALA A 54 -6.54 9.67 -16.34
N THR A 55 -5.50 10.48 -16.39
CA THR A 55 -4.22 10.12 -15.78
C THR A 55 -4.29 10.40 -14.28
N TRP A 56 -3.90 9.41 -13.48
CA TRP A 56 -3.80 9.51 -12.04
C TRP A 56 -2.34 9.58 -11.65
N SER A 57 -2.01 10.47 -10.72
CA SER A 57 -0.65 10.59 -10.22
C SER A 57 -0.65 10.47 -8.70
N SER A 58 0.24 9.63 -8.20
CA SER A 58 0.77 9.68 -6.83
C SER A 58 2.08 10.47 -6.78
N ALA A 59 2.45 11.15 -7.87
CA ALA A 59 3.78 11.67 -8.12
C ALA A 59 4.25 12.59 -6.98
N GLY A 60 5.12 12.03 -6.15
CA GLY A 60 6.13 12.68 -5.32
C GLY A 60 5.68 13.92 -4.56
N GLN A 61 5.26 13.74 -3.30
CA GLN A 61 5.32 14.78 -2.27
C GLN A 61 4.67 16.11 -2.68
N ASP A 62 3.55 16.08 -3.41
CA ASP A 62 2.64 17.21 -3.38
C ASP A 62 2.31 17.48 -1.90
N GLU A 63 2.46 18.72 -1.44
CA GLU A 63 2.12 19.13 -0.07
C GLU A 63 0.71 18.66 0.30
N PHE A 64 -0.19 18.59 -0.69
CA PHE A 64 -1.51 18.02 -0.49
C PHE A 64 -1.49 16.53 -0.13
N ILE A 65 -0.74 15.69 -0.87
CA ILE A 65 -0.63 14.25 -0.55
C ILE A 65 -0.01 14.06 0.82
N SER A 66 1.04 14.84 1.16
CA SER A 66 1.61 14.84 2.52
C SER A 66 0.55 15.18 3.56
N SER A 67 -0.26 16.21 3.32
CA SER A 67 -1.32 16.60 4.25
C SER A 67 -2.39 15.51 4.41
N VAL A 68 -2.68 14.74 3.36
CA VAL A 68 -3.62 13.61 3.41
C VAL A 68 -3.02 12.45 4.22
N LEU A 69 -1.72 12.17 4.05
CA LEU A 69 -1.03 11.17 4.86
C LEU A 69 -1.01 11.57 6.35
N ASP A 70 -0.82 12.86 6.66
CA ASP A 70 -0.88 13.38 8.03
C ASP A 70 -2.29 13.24 8.67
N MET A 71 -3.35 13.08 7.86
CA MET A 71 -4.71 12.84 8.38
C MET A 71 -4.94 11.38 8.79
N ILE A 72 -4.03 10.47 8.46
CA ILE A 72 -4.14 9.05 8.83
C ILE A 72 -3.90 8.89 10.32
N GLN A 73 -4.95 8.51 11.05
CA GLN A 73 -4.89 8.29 12.50
C GLN A 73 -4.47 6.85 12.87
N GLY A 74 -4.37 5.97 11.88
CA GLY A 74 -3.95 4.58 12.03
C GLY A 74 -4.10 3.85 10.70
N GLU A 75 -3.15 2.96 10.44
CA GLU A 75 -3.13 2.03 9.31
C GLU A 75 -2.78 0.65 9.88
N GLU A 76 -3.50 -0.37 9.44
CA GLU A 76 -3.24 -1.76 9.78
C GLU A 76 -3.18 -2.54 8.48
N THR A 77 -2.02 -3.14 8.22
CA THR A 77 -1.80 -4.03 7.09
C THR A 77 -1.56 -5.42 7.63
N VAL A 78 -2.38 -6.37 7.19
CA VAL A 78 -2.21 -7.78 7.51
C VAL A 78 -1.91 -8.51 6.20
N MET A 79 -0.76 -9.19 6.15
CA MET A 79 -0.36 -10.00 5.00
C MET A 79 -0.42 -11.47 5.37
N GLU A 80 -1.08 -12.26 4.54
CA GLU A 80 -1.19 -13.71 4.71
C GLU A 80 -0.89 -14.42 3.40
N MET A 81 -0.01 -15.42 3.44
CA MET A 81 0.22 -16.30 2.29
C MET A 81 -0.84 -17.39 2.28
N MET A 82 -1.70 -17.36 1.26
CA MET A 82 -2.72 -18.38 1.08
C MET A 82 -2.19 -19.56 0.25
N SER A 83 -2.46 -20.78 0.71
CA SER A 83 -2.23 -21.98 -0.10
C SER A 83 -3.34 -22.09 -1.14
N VAL A 84 -2.99 -22.23 -2.42
CA VAL A 84 -3.96 -22.59 -3.47
C VAL A 84 -4.18 -24.10 -3.38
N GLN A 85 -5.41 -24.52 -3.05
CA GLN A 85 -5.82 -25.94 -3.07
C GLN A 85 -6.10 -26.43 -4.48
#